data_AF-A0A2S7I666-F1
#
_entry.id   AF-A0A2S7I666-F1
#
_cell.length_a   1.000
_cell.length_b   1.000
_cell.length_c   1.000
_cell.angle_alpha   90.00
_cell.angle_beta   90.00
_cell.angle_gamma   90.00
#
_symmetry.space_group_name_H-M   'P 1'
#
loop_
_entity.id
_entity.type
_entity.pdbx_description
1 polymer ?
#
loop_
_entity_poly.entity_id
_entity_poly.type
_entity_poly.pdbx_seq_one_letter_code
_entity_poly.pdbx_strand_id
1 'polypeptide(L)'
;MNQFDQNFWNSRWENGETGWDIGEASSPIAEYFLQVEDKEVKILIPGCGNAHEAELLLEEGFTNITLLDIAQKACEVISQKFSHHEVEVICEDFFEHQGKYDIIVEQTFFCALAPILRAKYVEKMHDLLNENGKIIGVMFNKDFGNPFPPFGGIIEEYKSLFSEKFKIKTLENCYNSIKPRQNTEVFINFTKK
;
A
#
# COMPACT_ATOMS: atom_id res chain seq x y z
N MET A 1 -3.46 -14.87 -18.30
CA MET A 1 -2.16 -14.68 -17.62
C MET A 1 -2.10 -13.23 -17.16
N ASN A 2 -1.72 -12.98 -15.91
CA ASN A 2 -1.51 -11.62 -15.42
C ASN A 2 -0.25 -11.05 -16.07
N GLN A 3 -0.36 -9.94 -16.80
CA GLN A 3 0.77 -9.34 -17.52
C GLN A 3 1.68 -8.51 -16.59
N PHE A 4 1.21 -8.19 -15.39
CA PHE A 4 1.91 -7.35 -14.40
C PHE A 4 2.40 -8.22 -13.24
N ASP A 5 3.23 -9.20 -13.59
CA ASP A 5 3.79 -10.20 -12.67
C ASP A 5 5.15 -9.76 -12.08
N GLN A 6 5.81 -10.68 -11.37
CA GLN A 6 7.14 -10.46 -10.78
C GLN A 6 8.16 -9.93 -11.79
N ASN A 7 8.22 -10.51 -13.00
CA ASN A 7 9.21 -10.11 -13.99
C ASN A 7 8.96 -8.68 -14.48
N PHE A 8 7.69 -8.33 -14.71
CA PHE A 8 7.30 -6.98 -15.11
C PHE A 8 7.77 -5.93 -14.09
N TRP A 9 7.49 -6.13 -12.80
CA TRP A 9 7.88 -5.18 -11.76
C TRP A 9 9.39 -5.18 -11.52
N ASN A 10 10.04 -6.35 -11.54
CA ASN A 10 11.48 -6.45 -11.35
C ASN A 10 12.26 -5.72 -12.45
N SER A 11 11.88 -5.87 -13.73
CA SER A 11 12.56 -5.19 -14.83
C SER A 11 12.45 -3.67 -14.75
N ARG A 12 11.34 -3.12 -14.24
CA ARG A 12 11.25 -1.67 -14.02
C ARG A 12 12.25 -1.19 -12.98
N TRP A 13 12.42 -1.94 -11.89
CA TRP A 13 13.43 -1.64 -10.88
C TRP A 13 14.86 -1.73 -11.44
N GLU A 14 15.16 -2.77 -12.24
CA GLU A 14 16.47 -2.92 -12.89
C GLU A 14 16.78 -1.77 -13.86
N ASN A 15 15.76 -1.24 -14.52
CA ASN A 15 15.88 -0.12 -15.48
C ASN A 15 15.74 1.27 -14.83
N GLY A 16 15.50 1.35 -13.52
CA GLY A 16 15.27 2.63 -12.83
C GLY A 16 13.95 3.33 -13.20
N GLU A 17 12.97 2.58 -13.70
CA GLU A 17 11.64 3.09 -14.12
C GLU A 17 10.67 3.22 -12.94
N THR A 18 11.10 3.86 -11.85
CA THR A 18 10.36 3.98 -10.58
C THR A 18 9.53 5.26 -10.49
N GLY A 19 8.84 5.65 -11.56
CA GLY A 19 8.12 6.93 -11.65
C GLY A 19 6.93 7.11 -10.68
N TRP A 20 6.58 6.07 -9.93
CA TRP A 20 5.61 6.12 -8.83
C TRP A 20 6.21 6.67 -7.53
N ASP A 21 7.54 6.58 -7.38
CA ASP A 21 8.24 6.98 -6.17
C ASP A 21 8.19 8.51 -6.00
N ILE A 22 7.68 8.94 -4.84
CA ILE A 22 7.57 10.35 -4.48
C ILE A 22 8.75 10.82 -3.63
N GLY A 23 9.63 9.92 -3.18
CA GLY A 23 10.85 10.22 -2.45
C GLY A 23 10.68 10.47 -0.95
N GLU A 24 9.45 10.42 -0.44
CA GLU A 24 9.10 10.64 0.98
C GLU A 24 7.81 9.90 1.32
N ALA A 25 7.48 9.80 2.62
CA ALA A 25 6.21 9.23 3.04
C ALA A 25 5.05 10.13 2.59
N SER A 26 3.99 9.54 2.05
CA SER A 26 2.79 10.26 1.64
C SER A 26 2.19 11.05 2.82
N SER A 27 2.04 12.37 2.69
CA SER A 27 1.57 13.23 3.80
C SER A 27 0.23 12.76 4.42
N PRO A 28 -0.79 12.31 3.66
CA PRO A 28 -2.01 11.71 4.23
C PRO A 28 -1.74 10.50 5.14
N ILE A 29 -0.78 9.64 4.77
CA ILE A 29 -0.40 8.45 5.55
C ILE A 29 0.41 8.88 6.76
N ALA A 30 1.35 9.79 6.57
CA ALA A 30 2.21 10.30 7.63
C ALA A 30 1.39 10.93 8.77
N GLU A 31 0.50 11.88 8.44
CA GLU A 31 -0.38 12.53 9.41
C GLU A 31 -1.30 11.53 10.13
N TYR A 32 -1.69 10.43 9.48
CA TYR A 32 -2.42 9.37 10.15
C TYR A 32 -1.58 8.64 11.19
N PHE A 33 -0.30 8.35 10.93
CA PHE A 33 0.51 7.60 11.90
C PHE A 33 1.01 8.45 13.07
N LEU A 34 1.10 9.78 12.92
CA LEU A 34 1.41 10.71 14.02
C LEU A 34 0.39 10.66 15.17
N GLN A 35 -0.86 10.27 14.90
CA GLN A 35 -1.94 10.16 15.91
C GLN A 35 -2.09 8.74 16.48
N VAL A 36 -1.36 7.75 15.98
CA VAL A 36 -1.44 6.38 16.48
C VAL A 36 -0.56 6.25 17.71
N GLU A 37 -1.19 6.05 18.88
CA GLU A 37 -0.52 5.97 20.18
C GLU A 37 0.19 4.63 20.41
N ASP A 38 -0.45 3.52 20.01
CA ASP A 38 0.12 2.17 20.16
C ASP A 38 1.12 1.90 19.03
N LYS A 39 2.41 1.88 19.38
CA LYS A 39 3.52 1.67 18.46
C LYS A 39 3.88 0.20 18.24
N GLU A 40 3.25 -0.71 18.99
CA GLU A 40 3.47 -2.16 18.89
C GLU A 40 2.53 -2.84 17.89
N VAL A 41 1.64 -2.07 17.26
CA VAL A 41 0.72 -2.57 16.22
C VAL A 41 1.49 -3.20 15.07
N LYS A 42 0.99 -4.33 14.58
CA LYS A 42 1.56 -5.06 13.44
C LYS A 42 1.19 -4.37 12.14
N ILE A 43 2.18 -3.87 11.41
CA ILE A 43 2.00 -3.11 10.17
C ILE A 43 2.51 -3.91 8.98
N LEU A 44 1.69 -4.04 7.94
CA LEU A 44 2.11 -4.53 6.62
C LEU A 44 2.10 -3.38 5.61
N ILE A 45 3.14 -3.28 4.80
CA ILE A 45 3.21 -2.40 3.63
C ILE A 45 3.40 -3.28 2.38
N PRO A 46 2.33 -3.65 1.66
CA PRO A 46 2.40 -4.45 0.45
C PRO A 46 2.66 -3.58 -0.79
N GLY A 47 3.47 -4.10 -1.72
CA GLY A 47 3.99 -3.32 -2.84
C GLY A 47 4.80 -2.12 -2.35
N CYS A 48 5.65 -2.34 -1.33
CA CYS A 48 6.27 -1.26 -0.56
C CYS A 48 7.22 -0.38 -1.37
N GLY A 49 7.74 -0.86 -2.50
CA GLY A 49 8.69 -0.10 -3.31
C GLY A 49 9.91 0.36 -2.49
N ASN A 50 10.17 1.68 -2.43
CA ASN A 50 11.26 2.25 -1.61
C ASN A 50 10.92 2.40 -0.11
N ALA A 51 9.68 2.09 0.29
CA ALA A 51 9.20 2.00 1.66
C ALA A 51 9.48 3.26 2.52
N HIS A 52 9.25 4.45 1.96
CA HIS A 52 9.40 5.71 2.71
C HIS A 52 8.46 5.79 3.91
N GLU A 53 7.27 5.20 3.82
CA GLU A 53 6.36 5.06 4.95
C GLU A 53 7.00 4.30 6.12
N ALA A 54 7.85 3.29 5.87
CA ALA A 54 8.52 2.56 6.94
C ALA A 54 9.63 3.36 7.64
N GLU A 55 10.34 4.24 6.91
CA GLU A 55 11.30 5.16 7.54
C GLU A 55 10.60 6.06 8.56
N LEU A 56 9.49 6.69 8.14
CA LEU A 56 8.68 7.51 9.02
C LEU A 56 8.15 6.71 10.22
N LEU A 57 7.64 5.50 9.99
CA LEU A 57 7.13 4.66 11.07
C LEU A 57 8.23 4.33 12.10
N LEU A 58 9.44 4.02 11.66
CA LEU A 58 10.57 3.80 12.57
C LEU A 58 10.92 5.06 13.36
N GLU A 59 10.93 6.23 12.72
CA GLU A 59 11.17 7.52 13.38
C GLU A 59 10.11 7.84 14.45
N GLU A 60 8.86 7.45 14.20
CA GLU A 60 7.73 7.58 15.13
C GLU A 60 7.65 6.46 16.19
N GLY A 61 8.65 5.57 16.22
CA GLY A 61 8.83 4.54 17.24
C GLY A 61 8.08 3.24 17.01
N PHE A 62 7.53 2.99 15.82
CA PHE A 62 6.93 1.71 15.48
C PHE A 62 8.00 0.62 15.32
N THR A 63 7.71 -0.58 15.83
CA THR A 63 8.69 -1.68 15.92
C THR A 63 8.30 -2.91 15.10
N ASN A 64 7.03 -3.05 14.71
CA ASN A 64 6.50 -4.27 14.09
C ASN A 64 6.06 -4.04 12.65
N ILE A 65 7.04 -3.87 11.75
CA ILE A 65 6.82 -3.50 10.35
C ILE A 65 7.26 -4.65 9.44
N THR A 66 6.34 -5.13 8.61
CA THR A 66 6.62 -6.03 7.49
C THR A 66 6.47 -5.28 6.17
N LEU A 67 7.54 -5.30 5.37
CA LEU A 67 7.61 -4.82 4.00
C LEU A 67 7.48 -6.00 3.04
N LEU A 68 6.61 -5.85 2.05
CA LEU A 68 6.34 -6.90 1.09
C LEU A 68 6.38 -6.33 -0.33
N ASP A 69 7.23 -6.91 -1.18
CA ASP A 69 7.26 -6.57 -2.60
C ASP A 69 7.48 -7.83 -3.45
N ILE A 70 6.90 -7.83 -4.65
CA ILE A 70 7.07 -8.94 -5.60
C ILE A 70 8.38 -8.80 -6.40
N ALA A 71 8.90 -7.59 -6.55
CA ALA A 71 10.11 -7.32 -7.31
C ALA A 71 11.36 -7.64 -6.48
N GLN A 72 12.11 -8.67 -6.88
CA GLN A 72 13.36 -9.07 -6.23
C GLN A 72 14.34 -7.90 -6.07
N LYS A 73 14.44 -7.04 -7.10
CA LYS A 73 15.34 -5.89 -7.08
C LYS A 73 14.92 -4.82 -6.07
N ALA A 74 13.62 -4.56 -5.93
CA ALA A 74 13.10 -3.66 -4.91
C ALA A 74 13.45 -4.17 -3.52
N CYS A 75 13.21 -5.47 -3.32
CA CYS A 75 13.55 -6.22 -2.13
C CYS A 75 15.02 -6.09 -1.73
N GLU A 76 15.96 -6.29 -2.66
CA GLU A 76 17.39 -6.10 -2.39
C GLU A 76 17.71 -4.68 -1.91
N VAL A 77 17.11 -3.67 -2.56
CA VAL A 77 17.31 -2.26 -2.22
C VAL A 77 16.80 -1.97 -0.81
N ILE A 78 15.58 -2.39 -0.47
CA ILE A 78 15.01 -2.14 0.86
C ILE A 78 15.67 -2.98 1.95
N SER A 79 16.07 -4.23 1.69
CA SER A 79 16.83 -5.03 2.66
C SER A 79 18.16 -4.37 3.03
N GLN A 80 18.83 -3.74 2.05
CA GLN A 80 20.05 -2.95 2.33
C GLN A 80 19.72 -1.66 3.09
N LYS A 81 18.67 -0.95 2.70
CA LYS A 81 18.22 0.28 3.35
C LYS A 81 17.89 0.10 4.83
N PHE A 82 17.22 -1.01 5.17
CA PHE A 82 16.77 -1.31 6.53
C PHE A 82 17.66 -2.33 7.26
N SER A 83 18.90 -2.58 6.81
CA SER A 83 19.78 -3.62 7.38
C SER A 83 20.14 -3.45 8.86
N HIS A 84 19.90 -2.26 9.41
CA HIS A 84 20.16 -1.90 10.81
C HIS A 84 18.88 -1.64 11.62
N HIS A 85 17.71 -1.93 11.04
CA HIS A 85 16.41 -1.75 11.68
C HIS A 85 15.71 -3.11 11.84
N GLU A 86 14.85 -3.23 12.84
CA GLU A 86 14.01 -4.42 13.04
C GLU A 86 12.77 -4.36 12.11
N VAL A 87 13.02 -4.42 10.81
CA VAL A 87 11.99 -4.47 9.76
C VAL A 87 12.09 -5.79 9.02
N GLU A 88 10.96 -6.49 8.89
CA GLU A 88 10.89 -7.71 8.11
C GLU A 88 10.70 -7.36 6.62
N VAL A 89 11.57 -7.85 5.74
CA VAL A 89 11.44 -7.71 4.29
C VAL A 89 11.12 -9.06 3.68
N ILE A 90 10.00 -9.15 2.97
CA ILE A 90 9.53 -10.36 2.31
C ILE A 90 9.42 -10.12 0.80
N CYS A 91 9.99 -11.05 0.03
CA CYS A 91 10.04 -10.99 -1.44
C CYS A 91 9.14 -12.06 -2.04
N GLU A 92 7.86 -11.75 -2.18
CA GLU A 92 6.87 -12.71 -2.65
C GLU A 92 5.65 -12.01 -3.27
N ASP A 93 4.78 -12.82 -3.89
CA ASP A 93 3.49 -12.34 -4.37
C ASP A 93 2.55 -12.05 -3.19
N PHE A 94 2.01 -10.82 -3.15
CA PHE A 94 1.00 -10.38 -2.19
C PHE A 94 -0.15 -11.38 -2.02
N PHE A 95 -0.59 -12.04 -3.11
CA PHE A 95 -1.71 -12.97 -3.03
C PHE A 95 -1.36 -14.30 -2.35
N GLU A 96 -0.08 -14.66 -2.28
CA GLU A 96 0.41 -15.88 -1.62
C GLU A 96 0.79 -15.63 -0.16
N HIS A 97 1.12 -14.38 0.20
CA HIS A 97 1.54 -13.97 1.55
C HIS A 97 0.63 -14.46 2.68
N GLN A 98 1.21 -14.91 3.78
CA GLN A 98 0.47 -15.32 4.97
C GLN A 98 0.90 -14.47 6.17
N GLY A 99 -0.07 -14.00 6.94
CA GLY A 99 0.21 -13.16 8.09
C GLY A 99 -1.06 -12.59 8.70
N LYS A 100 -0.89 -11.85 9.79
CA LYS A 100 -1.96 -11.16 10.51
C LYS A 100 -1.47 -9.81 11.03
N TYR A 101 -2.15 -8.75 10.61
CA TYR A 101 -1.75 -7.36 10.82
C TYR A 101 -2.88 -6.53 11.42
N ASP A 102 -2.52 -5.54 12.22
CA ASP A 102 -3.46 -4.57 12.80
C ASP A 102 -3.72 -3.43 11.83
N ILE A 103 -2.70 -3.03 11.06
CA ILE A 103 -2.80 -2.01 10.02
C ILE A 103 -2.13 -2.53 8.75
N ILE A 104 -2.84 -2.47 7.63
CA ILE A 104 -2.21 -2.61 6.31
C ILE A 104 -2.20 -1.24 5.65
N VAL A 105 -1.02 -0.78 5.25
CA VAL A 105 -0.82 0.49 4.55
C VAL A 105 -1.15 0.31 3.08
N GLU A 106 -1.99 1.18 2.53
CA GLU A 106 -2.26 1.24 1.10
C GLU A 106 -1.63 2.51 0.54
N GLN A 107 -0.56 2.37 -0.25
CA GLN A 107 0.09 3.49 -0.91
C GLN A 107 0.14 3.21 -2.40
N THR A 108 -0.97 3.47 -3.10
CA THR A 108 -1.07 3.28 -4.55
C THR A 108 -0.70 1.86 -5.04
N PHE A 109 -0.82 0.84 -4.20
CA PHE A 109 -0.58 -0.56 -4.56
C PHE A 109 -1.78 -1.13 -5.32
N PHE A 110 -3.01 -0.78 -4.94
CA PHE A 110 -4.23 -1.24 -5.60
C PHE A 110 -4.24 -0.90 -7.10
N CYS A 111 -3.76 0.29 -7.47
CA CYS A 111 -3.71 0.73 -8.86
C CYS A 111 -2.63 0.01 -9.68
N ALA A 112 -1.67 -0.66 -9.03
CA ALA A 112 -0.65 -1.47 -9.69
C ALA A 112 -1.21 -2.83 -10.17
N LEU A 113 -2.32 -3.29 -9.57
CA LEU A 113 -2.93 -4.58 -9.86
C LEU A 113 -3.88 -4.49 -11.06
N ALA A 114 -3.82 -5.52 -11.93
CA ALA A 114 -4.79 -5.67 -13.01
C ALA A 114 -6.23 -5.58 -12.47
N PRO A 115 -7.17 -4.88 -13.15
CA PRO A 115 -8.53 -4.70 -12.64
C PRO A 115 -9.27 -6.00 -12.29
N ILE A 116 -8.97 -7.10 -12.98
CA ILE A 116 -9.53 -8.43 -12.70
C ILE A 116 -9.17 -8.99 -11.31
N LEU A 117 -8.10 -8.48 -10.69
CA LEU A 117 -7.62 -8.90 -9.37
C LEU A 117 -8.23 -8.10 -8.22
N ARG A 118 -9.01 -7.05 -8.49
CA ARG A 118 -9.51 -6.13 -7.46
C ARG A 118 -10.39 -6.81 -6.42
N ALA A 119 -11.27 -7.72 -6.84
CA ALA A 119 -12.07 -8.51 -5.90
C ALA A 119 -11.19 -9.41 -5.03
N LYS A 120 -10.22 -10.13 -5.65
CA LYS A 120 -9.26 -10.97 -4.92
C LYS A 120 -8.41 -10.16 -3.94
N TYR A 121 -8.08 -8.92 -4.29
CA TYR A 121 -7.33 -8.00 -3.42
C TYR A 121 -8.13 -7.65 -2.16
N VAL A 122 -9.42 -7.35 -2.28
CA VAL A 122 -10.28 -7.07 -1.12
C VAL A 122 -10.34 -8.29 -0.21
N GLU A 123 -10.47 -9.50 -0.77
CA GLU A 123 -10.46 -10.74 0.02
C GLU A 123 -9.13 -10.90 0.75
N LYS A 124 -8.02 -10.72 0.03
CA LYS A 124 -6.69 -10.89 0.60
C LYS A 124 -6.40 -9.88 1.71
N MET A 125 -6.78 -8.63 1.52
CA MET A 125 -6.68 -7.60 2.56
C MET A 125 -7.50 -7.95 3.80
N HIS A 126 -8.73 -8.46 3.62
CA HIS A 126 -9.56 -8.91 4.75
C HIS A 126 -8.91 -10.09 5.47
N ASP A 127 -8.39 -11.06 4.72
CA ASP A 127 -7.74 -12.24 5.26
C ASP A 127 -6.46 -11.91 6.04
N LEU A 128 -5.66 -10.94 5.59
CA LEU A 128 -4.42 -10.55 6.27
C LEU A 128 -4.63 -9.69 7.52
N LEU A 129 -5.83 -9.16 7.76
CA LEU A 129 -6.11 -8.34 8.93
C LEU A 129 -6.52 -9.16 10.16
N ASN A 130 -6.05 -8.74 11.33
CA ASN A 130 -6.58 -9.11 12.64
C ASN A 130 -8.03 -8.64 12.80
N GLU A 131 -8.73 -9.17 13.81
CA GLU A 131 -10.00 -8.59 14.25
C GLU A 131 -9.82 -7.11 14.58
N ASN A 132 -10.76 -6.26 14.13
CA ASN A 132 -10.68 -4.80 14.22
C ASN A 132 -9.51 -4.14 13.47
N GLY A 133 -8.73 -4.92 12.72
CA GLY A 133 -7.67 -4.42 11.86
C GLY A 133 -8.20 -3.49 10.78
N LYS A 134 -7.33 -2.65 10.25
CA LYS A 134 -7.70 -1.57 9.32
C LYS A 134 -6.78 -1.47 8.12
N ILE A 135 -7.35 -1.05 6.99
CA ILE A 135 -6.62 -0.55 5.83
C ILE A 135 -6.56 0.97 5.96
N ILE A 136 -5.35 1.52 5.91
CA ILE A 136 -5.09 2.96 5.96
C ILE A 136 -4.25 3.33 4.77
N GLY A 137 -4.62 4.37 4.02
CA GLY A 137 -3.84 4.66 2.83
C GLY A 137 -4.44 5.68 1.89
N VAL A 138 -3.89 5.74 0.68
CA VAL A 138 -4.36 6.59 -0.41
C VAL A 138 -4.50 5.83 -1.72
N MET A 139 -5.69 5.89 -2.29
CA MET A 139 -6.00 5.31 -3.59
C MET A 139 -6.21 6.42 -4.61
N PHE A 140 -5.80 6.22 -5.87
CA PHE A 140 -6.13 7.18 -6.93
C PHE A 140 -7.65 7.25 -7.16
N ASN A 141 -8.18 8.47 -7.28
CA ASN A 141 -9.53 8.78 -7.72
C ASN A 141 -9.45 9.55 -9.04
N LYS A 142 -8.87 8.90 -10.05
CA LYS A 142 -8.55 9.48 -11.36
C LYS A 142 -8.56 8.39 -12.43
N ASP A 143 -9.03 8.74 -13.62
CA ASP A 143 -8.79 7.95 -14.82
C ASP A 143 -7.47 8.38 -15.47
N PHE A 144 -6.57 7.42 -15.68
CA PHE A 144 -5.30 7.64 -16.35
C PHE A 144 -5.38 7.40 -17.87
N GLY A 145 -6.52 6.96 -18.39
CA GLY A 145 -6.80 6.81 -19.82
C GLY A 145 -5.90 5.79 -20.53
N ASN A 146 -5.34 4.83 -19.81
CA ASN A 146 -4.39 3.87 -20.36
C ASN A 146 -4.63 2.43 -19.84
N PRO A 147 -4.21 1.40 -20.59
CA PRO A 147 -4.46 0.00 -20.24
C PRO A 147 -3.35 -0.63 -19.37
N PHE A 148 -2.49 0.17 -18.73
CA PHE A 148 -1.36 -0.29 -17.93
C PHE A 148 -1.38 0.35 -16.52
N PRO A 149 -0.62 -0.16 -15.55
CA PRO A 149 -0.53 0.48 -14.25
C PRO A 149 0.18 1.85 -14.35
N PRO A 150 -0.24 2.86 -13.56
CA PRO A 150 -1.34 2.81 -12.60
C PRO A 150 -2.71 2.79 -13.27
N PHE A 151 -3.54 1.82 -12.91
CA PHE A 151 -4.94 1.76 -13.32
C PHE A 151 -5.75 2.79 -12.56
N GLY A 152 -6.67 3.46 -13.25
CA GLY A 152 -7.57 4.41 -12.61
C GLY A 152 -8.58 3.76 -11.67
N GLY A 153 -9.25 4.56 -10.87
CA GLY A 153 -10.37 4.12 -10.04
C GLY A 153 -11.17 5.29 -9.51
N ILE A 154 -12.33 4.97 -8.94
CA ILE A 154 -13.31 5.96 -8.48
C ILE A 154 -13.93 5.57 -7.14
N ILE A 155 -14.40 6.56 -6.39
CA ILE A 155 -15.02 6.37 -5.07
C ILE A 155 -16.17 5.34 -5.11
N GLU A 156 -17.03 5.39 -6.13
CA GLU A 156 -18.19 4.50 -6.27
C GLU A 156 -17.75 3.04 -6.40
N GLU A 157 -16.68 2.78 -7.15
CA GLU A 157 -16.09 1.47 -7.29
C GLU A 157 -15.53 0.98 -5.95
N TYR A 158 -14.76 1.82 -5.24
CA TYR A 158 -14.19 1.47 -3.94
C TYR A 158 -15.27 1.18 -2.91
N LYS A 159 -16.35 1.97 -2.88
CA LYS A 159 -17.51 1.68 -2.02
C LYS A 159 -18.12 0.33 -2.36
N SER A 160 -18.37 0.05 -3.64
CA SER A 160 -18.96 -1.22 -4.07
C SER A 160 -18.07 -2.41 -3.72
N LEU A 161 -16.76 -2.32 -3.93
CA LEU A 161 -15.82 -3.41 -3.70
C LEU A 161 -15.61 -3.72 -2.21
N PHE A 162 -15.43 -2.69 -1.37
CA PHE A 162 -15.02 -2.90 0.01
C PHE A 162 -16.19 -2.99 0.99
N SER A 163 -17.37 -2.46 0.66
CA SER A 163 -18.46 -2.30 1.64
C SER A 163 -19.04 -3.61 2.17
N GLU A 164 -18.90 -4.74 1.50
CA GLU A 164 -19.35 -6.03 2.03
C GLU A 164 -18.51 -6.45 3.24
N LYS A 165 -17.17 -6.42 3.10
CA LYS A 165 -16.20 -6.92 4.10
C LYS A 165 -15.63 -5.87 5.03
N PHE A 166 -15.79 -4.59 4.72
CA PHE A 166 -15.23 -3.50 5.49
C PHE A 166 -16.28 -2.48 5.90
N LYS A 167 -16.11 -1.92 7.09
CA LYS A 167 -16.75 -0.68 7.51
C LYS A 167 -15.89 0.47 7.01
N ILE A 168 -16.43 1.23 6.06
CA ILE A 168 -15.78 2.43 5.53
C ILE A 168 -15.94 3.56 6.55
N LYS A 169 -14.87 3.92 7.26
CA LYS A 169 -14.85 5.08 8.16
C LYS A 169 -14.55 6.37 7.41
N THR A 170 -13.60 6.32 6.49
CA THR A 170 -13.21 7.46 5.64
C THR A 170 -12.96 6.96 4.22
N LEU A 171 -13.47 7.72 3.24
CA LEU A 171 -13.22 7.59 1.81
C LEU A 171 -13.47 8.95 1.17
N GLU A 172 -12.48 9.83 1.28
CA GLU A 172 -12.61 11.26 1.00
C GLU A 172 -11.36 11.79 0.29
N ASN A 173 -11.49 12.87 -0.48
CA ASN A 173 -10.34 13.45 -1.19
C ASN A 173 -9.25 13.89 -0.20
N CYS A 174 -7.99 13.59 -0.52
CA CYS A 174 -6.86 14.05 0.28
C CYS A 174 -6.72 15.58 0.20
N TYR A 175 -6.75 16.25 1.35
CA TYR A 175 -6.54 17.70 1.43
C TYR A 175 -5.04 18.09 1.39
N ASN A 176 -4.16 17.14 1.71
CA ASN A 176 -2.71 17.32 1.88
C ASN A 176 -1.86 16.46 0.92
N SER A 177 -2.42 15.94 -0.19
CA SER A 177 -1.61 15.30 -1.23
C SER A 177 -0.61 16.30 -1.84
N ILE A 178 0.55 15.79 -2.23
CA ILE A 178 1.56 16.55 -2.98
C ILE A 178 0.99 17.13 -4.29
N LYS A 179 1.56 18.24 -4.77
CA LYS A 179 1.06 18.96 -5.96
C LYS A 179 0.76 18.05 -7.17
N PRO A 180 1.63 17.08 -7.56
CA PRO A 180 1.34 16.21 -8.70
C PRO A 180 0.13 15.29 -8.53
N ARG A 181 -0.25 14.99 -7.29
CA ARG A 181 -1.33 14.07 -6.92
C ARG A 181 -2.57 14.77 -6.34
N GLN A 182 -2.49 16.09 -6.16
CA GLN A 182 -3.57 16.90 -5.61
C GLN A 182 -4.89 16.73 -6.38
N ASN A 183 -5.98 16.49 -5.66
CA ASN A 183 -7.33 16.22 -6.22
C ASN A 183 -7.42 14.94 -7.08
N THR A 184 -6.40 14.07 -7.05
CA THR A 184 -6.39 12.81 -7.81
C THR A 184 -6.38 11.57 -6.93
N GLU A 185 -6.40 11.74 -5.60
CA GLU A 185 -6.32 10.67 -4.62
C GLU A 185 -7.36 10.88 -3.51
N VAL A 186 -7.78 9.77 -2.93
CA VAL A 186 -8.65 9.72 -1.76
C VAL A 186 -7.93 9.01 -0.63
N PHE A 187 -8.09 9.53 0.58
CA PHE A 187 -7.64 8.88 1.80
C PHE A 187 -8.67 7.83 2.21
N ILE A 188 -8.19 6.65 2.58
CA ILE A 188 -9.01 5.52 3.01
C ILE A 188 -8.72 5.14 4.46
N ASN A 189 -9.80 4.88 5.20
CA ASN A 189 -9.76 4.24 6.51
C ASN A 189 -10.88 3.21 6.58
N PHE A 190 -10.53 1.96 6.33
CA PHE A 190 -11.47 0.84 6.26
C PHE A 190 -11.19 -0.12 7.40
N THR A 191 -12.17 -0.37 8.26
CA THR A 191 -12.03 -1.33 9.36
C THR A 191 -12.67 -2.67 8.96
N LYS A 192 -11.98 -3.78 9.23
CA LYS A 192 -12.48 -5.14 9.00
C LYS A 192 -13.84 -5.35 9.69
N LYS A 193 -14.77 -6.00 8.98
CA LYS A 193 -16.02 -6.54 9.54
C LYS A 193 -15.88 -8.01 9.92
#